data_AF-A0A3Q2CEH2-F1
#
_entry.id   AF-A0A3Q2CEH2-F1
#
_cell.length_a   1.000
_cell.length_b   1.000
_cell.length_c   1.000
_cell.angle_alpha   90.00
_cell.angle_beta   90.00
_cell.angle_gamma   90.00
#
_symmetry.space_group_name_H-M   'P 1'
#
loop_
_entity.id
_entity.type
_entity.pdbx_description
1 polymer ?
#
loop_
_entity_poly.entity_id
_entity_poly.type
_entity_poly.pdbx_seq_one_letter_code
_entity_poly.pdbx_strand_id
1 'polypeptide(L)'
;VNHNGHLTFEEPWNSYSPKRFPMYGGRDIIAPFWTDLDNSASGNIYYDQYTNGSILQQVTQDINLYFPELNFHANWIFIATWHKIPYFSMPETQTTFQTVLASNGNYSFVLLNYGCLASKKVSIEAGYDTAFSCHHFNILGSFFDDIVPKVKLLTLGSNVNRSGRWAFLV
;
A
#
# COMPACT_ATOMS: atom_id res chain seq x y z
N VAL A 1 -11.67 1.51 0.84
CA VAL A 1 -10.53 1.29 1.77
C VAL A 1 -10.92 0.21 2.76
N ASN A 2 -10.17 -0.88 2.86
CA ASN A 2 -10.46 -1.97 3.80
C ASN A 2 -9.57 -1.86 5.05
N HIS A 3 -10.08 -2.26 6.22
CA HIS A 3 -9.30 -2.24 7.46
C HIS A 3 -8.14 -3.22 7.46
N ASN A 4 -8.25 -4.35 6.74
CA ASN A 4 -7.20 -5.34 6.55
C ASN A 4 -6.08 -4.90 5.60
N GLY A 5 -5.86 -3.59 5.45
CA GLY A 5 -4.68 -3.07 4.76
C GLY A 5 -4.65 -3.26 3.24
N HIS A 6 -5.82 -3.26 2.60
CA HIS A 6 -5.93 -3.30 1.14
C HIS A 6 -7.03 -2.37 0.58
N LEU A 7 -6.93 -2.09 -0.72
CA LEU A 7 -7.89 -1.34 -1.52
C LEU A 7 -8.46 -2.25 -2.61
N THR A 8 -9.77 -2.15 -2.81
CA THR A 8 -10.51 -2.74 -3.95
C THR A 8 -11.39 -1.64 -4.53
N PHE A 9 -11.74 -1.77 -5.82
CA PHE A 9 -12.33 -0.66 -6.58
C PHE A 9 -13.81 -0.84 -6.89
N GLU A 10 -14.25 -2.06 -7.19
CA GLU A 10 -15.64 -2.32 -7.61
C GLU A 10 -16.56 -2.66 -6.44
N GLU A 11 -16.10 -3.52 -5.52
CA GLU A 11 -16.89 -3.94 -4.37
C GLU A 11 -15.99 -4.20 -3.14
N PRO A 12 -16.57 -4.11 -1.92
CA PRO A 12 -15.87 -4.49 -0.70
C PRO A 12 -15.44 -5.95 -0.74
N TRP A 13 -14.29 -6.24 -0.14
CA TRP A 13 -13.82 -7.61 0.01
C TRP A 13 -13.54 -7.93 1.48
N ASN A 14 -14.18 -8.98 2.01
CA ASN A 14 -14.16 -9.33 3.43
C ASN A 14 -13.01 -10.29 3.82
N SER A 15 -11.98 -10.44 2.97
CA SER A 15 -10.88 -11.36 3.23
C SER A 15 -9.83 -10.71 4.13
N TYR A 16 -9.71 -11.20 5.36
CA TYR A 16 -8.65 -10.83 6.30
C TYR A 16 -7.36 -11.64 6.10
N SER A 17 -7.49 -12.85 5.54
CA SER A 17 -6.36 -13.72 5.22
C SER A 17 -5.75 -13.33 3.87
N PRO A 18 -4.46 -12.93 3.81
CA PRO A 18 -3.83 -12.58 2.56
C PRO A 18 -3.62 -13.77 1.64
N LYS A 19 -3.67 -13.49 0.33
CA LYS A 19 -3.31 -14.42 -0.74
C LYS A 19 -2.09 -13.88 -1.46
N ARG A 20 -1.18 -14.77 -1.83
CA ARG A 20 0.03 -14.42 -2.57
C ARG A 20 -0.32 -13.93 -3.97
N PHE A 21 0.30 -12.83 -4.41
CA PHE A 21 0.23 -12.39 -5.80
C PHE A 21 1.22 -13.16 -6.69
N PRO A 22 0.86 -13.48 -7.95
CA PRO A 22 -0.45 -13.26 -8.57
C PRO A 22 -1.52 -14.23 -8.02
N MET A 23 -2.73 -13.73 -7.82
CA MET A 23 -3.89 -14.47 -7.33
C MET A 23 -4.68 -15.15 -8.45
N TYR A 24 -4.54 -14.68 -9.69
CA TYR A 24 -5.38 -15.08 -10.84
C TYR A 24 -6.89 -14.92 -10.59
N GLY A 25 -7.26 -14.00 -9.69
CA GLY A 25 -8.66 -13.69 -9.35
C GLY A 25 -9.21 -12.58 -10.24
N GLY A 26 -10.53 -12.49 -10.37
CA GLY A 26 -11.19 -11.48 -11.20
C GLY A 26 -11.29 -10.07 -10.60
N ARG A 27 -10.42 -9.69 -9.66
CA ARG A 27 -10.52 -8.41 -8.93
C ARG A 27 -9.20 -7.66 -8.93
N ASP A 28 -9.29 -6.35 -9.15
CA ASP A 28 -8.19 -5.42 -8.89
C ASP A 28 -7.99 -5.15 -7.39
N ILE A 29 -6.77 -5.33 -6.91
CA ILE A 29 -6.37 -5.09 -5.53
C ILE A 29 -5.04 -4.34 -5.46
N ILE A 30 -4.97 -3.35 -4.57
CA ILE A 30 -3.72 -2.79 -4.09
C ILE A 30 -3.62 -3.11 -2.60
N ALA A 31 -2.58 -3.83 -2.22
CA ALA A 31 -2.33 -4.24 -0.85
C ALA A 31 -1.02 -3.62 -0.38
N PRO A 32 -1.01 -2.42 0.25
CA PRO A 32 0.19 -1.97 0.94
C PRO A 32 0.61 -2.96 2.04
N PHE A 33 -0.35 -3.52 2.78
CA PHE A 33 -0.05 -4.37 3.92
C PHE A 33 -1.27 -5.24 4.27
N TRP A 34 -1.58 -6.20 3.40
CA TRP A 34 -2.76 -7.04 3.58
C TRP A 34 -2.51 -8.12 4.62
N THR A 35 -3.23 -8.03 5.74
CA THR A 35 -3.17 -8.96 6.87
C THR A 35 -4.42 -8.77 7.75
N ASP A 36 -4.58 -9.62 8.76
CA ASP A 36 -5.70 -9.56 9.69
C ASP A 36 -5.48 -8.44 10.72
N LEU A 37 -6.16 -7.31 10.50
CA LEU A 37 -6.03 -6.07 11.30
C LEU A 37 -7.36 -5.78 12.00
N ASP A 38 -7.31 -5.11 13.15
CA ASP A 38 -8.52 -4.80 13.91
C ASP A 38 -8.44 -3.45 14.60
N ASN A 39 -9.04 -2.42 14.00
CA ASN A 39 -9.05 -1.09 14.57
C ASN A 39 -10.24 -0.82 15.53
N SER A 40 -10.92 -1.85 16.04
CA SER A 40 -12.06 -1.68 16.96
C SER A 40 -11.67 -1.04 18.30
N ALA A 41 -10.46 -1.34 18.80
CA ALA A 41 -9.97 -0.84 20.08
C ALA A 41 -9.04 0.38 19.95
N SER A 42 -8.27 0.47 18.86
CA SER A 42 -7.30 1.55 18.64
C SER A 42 -6.86 1.68 17.19
N GLY A 43 -6.18 2.79 16.88
CA GLY A 43 -5.74 3.10 15.52
C GLY A 43 -6.87 3.68 14.66
N ASN A 44 -6.50 4.32 13.56
CA ASN A 44 -7.46 4.97 12.67
C ASN A 44 -7.12 4.71 11.21
N ILE A 45 -8.17 4.57 10.40
CA ILE A 45 -8.08 4.54 8.95
C ILE A 45 -8.70 5.83 8.45
N TYR A 46 -7.96 6.57 7.65
CA TYR A 46 -8.48 7.76 7.01
C TYR A 46 -7.99 7.82 5.57
N TYR A 47 -8.79 8.46 4.74
CA TYR A 47 -8.46 8.66 3.34
C TYR A 47 -8.95 10.02 2.87
N ASP A 48 -8.18 10.60 1.96
CA ASP A 48 -8.44 11.92 1.41
C ASP A 48 -8.11 11.94 -0.08
N GLN A 49 -8.74 12.87 -0.81
CA GLN A 49 -8.49 13.11 -2.22
C GLN A 49 -8.09 14.56 -2.45
N TYR A 50 -7.17 14.77 -3.39
CA TYR A 50 -6.65 16.08 -3.72
C TYR A 50 -6.63 16.27 -5.24
N THR A 51 -7.14 17.42 -5.69
CA THR A 51 -7.07 17.87 -7.09
C THR A 51 -6.32 19.20 -7.23
N ASN A 52 -5.90 19.80 -6.11
CA ASN A 52 -5.10 21.01 -6.02
C ASN A 52 -4.35 21.07 -4.67
N GLY A 53 -3.55 22.11 -4.48
CA GLY A 53 -2.84 22.38 -3.22
C GLY A 53 -1.46 21.74 -3.09
N SER A 54 -0.85 21.88 -1.92
CA SER A 54 0.54 21.51 -1.66
C SER A 54 0.78 19.99 -1.75
N ILE A 55 -0.18 19.17 -1.32
CA ILE A 55 -0.08 17.71 -1.42
C ILE A 55 0.00 17.26 -2.89
N LEU A 56 -0.80 17.88 -3.77
CA LEU A 56 -0.76 17.63 -5.22
C LEU A 56 0.63 17.92 -5.81
N GLN A 57 1.19 19.07 -5.44
CA GLN A 57 2.52 19.50 -5.88
C GLN A 57 3.61 18.58 -5.35
N GLN A 58 3.54 18.19 -4.08
CA GLN A 58 4.54 17.34 -3.45
C GLN A 58 4.61 15.94 -4.08
N VAL A 59 3.47 15.29 -4.29
CA VAL A 59 3.44 13.96 -4.94
C VAL A 59 3.88 14.04 -6.40
N THR A 60 3.52 15.12 -7.10
CA THR A 60 4.02 15.38 -8.46
C THR A 60 5.55 15.47 -8.48
N GLN A 61 6.15 16.21 -7.55
CA GLN A 61 7.60 16.34 -7.41
C GLN A 61 8.26 15.00 -7.07
N ASP A 62 7.70 14.25 -6.11
CA ASP A 62 8.19 12.92 -5.74
C ASP A 62 8.17 11.96 -6.96
N ILE A 63 7.09 11.94 -7.74
CA ILE A 63 7.00 11.08 -8.95
C ILE A 63 8.02 11.51 -10.00
N ASN A 64 8.16 12.81 -10.28
CA ASN A 64 9.16 13.29 -11.24
C ASN A 64 10.61 13.04 -10.80
N LEU A 65 10.86 12.95 -9.49
CA LEU A 65 12.17 12.54 -8.98
C LEU A 65 12.45 11.05 -9.31
N TYR A 66 11.43 10.19 -9.25
CA TYR A 66 11.57 8.76 -9.47
C TYR A 66 11.47 8.36 -10.95
N PHE A 67 10.71 9.11 -11.74
CA PHE A 67 10.42 8.86 -13.15
C PHE A 67 10.60 10.14 -13.99
N PRO A 68 11.83 10.66 -14.09
CA PRO A 68 12.09 11.99 -14.67
C PRO A 68 11.72 12.09 -16.16
N GLU A 69 11.73 10.98 -16.89
CA GLU A 69 11.45 10.92 -18.33
C GLU A 69 9.98 11.18 -18.69
N LEU A 70 9.06 11.12 -17.72
CA LEU A 70 7.61 11.19 -18.00
C LEU A 70 7.04 12.60 -17.93
N ASN A 71 7.77 13.56 -17.34
CA ASN A 71 7.31 14.93 -17.07
C ASN A 71 5.86 14.96 -16.53
N PHE A 72 5.65 14.25 -15.43
CA PHE A 72 4.34 14.02 -14.83
C PHE A 72 3.79 15.26 -14.12
N HIS A 73 2.48 15.47 -14.20
CA HIS A 73 1.76 16.51 -13.48
C HIS A 73 0.43 15.95 -12.98
N ALA A 74 0.34 15.60 -11.68
CA ALA A 74 -0.89 15.04 -11.14
C ALA A 74 -2.05 16.03 -11.27
N ASN A 75 -3.23 15.55 -11.67
CA ASN A 75 -4.49 16.28 -11.54
C ASN A 75 -5.40 15.68 -10.47
N TRP A 76 -5.07 14.48 -10.00
CA TRP A 76 -5.80 13.78 -8.95
C TRP A 76 -4.86 12.90 -8.12
N ILE A 77 -5.10 12.91 -6.81
CA ILE A 77 -4.43 12.07 -5.83
C ILE A 77 -5.47 11.50 -4.88
N PHE A 78 -5.28 10.24 -4.50
CA PHE A 78 -5.95 9.61 -3.38
C PHE A 78 -4.90 9.10 -2.39
N ILE A 79 -5.13 9.34 -1.10
CA ILE A 79 -4.28 8.85 -0.02
C ILE A 79 -5.14 8.02 0.92
N ALA A 80 -4.74 6.79 1.22
CA ALA A 80 -5.29 6.01 2.33
C ALA A 80 -4.18 5.71 3.34
N THR A 81 -4.45 6.01 4.60
CA THR A 81 -3.52 5.79 5.71
C THR A 81 -4.16 4.88 6.74
N TRP A 82 -3.43 3.83 7.12
CA TRP A 82 -3.70 3.01 8.29
C TRP A 82 -2.72 3.46 9.36
N HIS A 83 -3.21 4.19 10.37
CA HIS A 83 -2.38 4.81 11.39
C HIS A 83 -2.49 4.06 12.72
N LYS A 84 -1.37 3.48 13.18
CA LYS A 84 -1.25 2.75 14.45
C LYS A 84 -2.33 1.67 14.65
N ILE A 85 -2.62 0.91 13.60
CA ILE A 85 -3.63 -0.15 13.67
C ILE A 85 -3.00 -1.44 14.20
N PRO A 86 -3.64 -2.11 15.17
CA PRO A 86 -3.16 -3.38 15.69
C PRO A 86 -3.55 -4.55 14.79
N TYR A 87 -2.84 -5.66 14.93
CA TYR A 87 -3.29 -6.96 14.41
C TYR A 87 -4.49 -7.47 15.20
N PHE A 88 -5.34 -8.26 14.54
CA PHE A 88 -6.45 -8.94 15.19
C PHE A 88 -5.95 -9.78 16.39
N SER A 89 -6.67 -9.70 17.51
CA SER A 89 -6.32 -10.36 18.78
C SER A 89 -4.96 -9.96 19.38
N MET A 90 -4.33 -8.86 18.92
CA MET A 90 -3.08 -8.32 19.48
C MET A 90 -3.16 -6.79 19.65
N PRO A 91 -4.05 -6.28 20.52
CA PRO A 91 -4.36 -4.85 20.64
C PRO A 91 -3.17 -3.99 21.09
N GLU A 92 -2.09 -4.59 21.61
CA GLU A 92 -0.87 -3.89 22.00
C GLU A 92 0.02 -3.50 20.81
N THR A 93 -0.28 -4.02 19.62
CA THR A 93 0.53 -3.78 18.42
C THR A 93 0.13 -2.50 17.71
N GLN A 94 1.07 -1.89 17.00
CA GLN A 94 0.81 -0.68 16.22
C GLN A 94 1.55 -0.76 14.91
N THR A 95 0.79 -0.70 13.81
CA THR A 95 1.33 -0.75 12.46
C THR A 95 0.81 0.45 11.67
N THR A 96 1.72 1.18 11.01
CA THR A 96 1.42 2.39 10.24
C THR A 96 1.96 2.29 8.83
N PHE A 97 1.08 2.43 7.85
CA PHE A 97 1.41 2.41 6.43
C PHE A 97 0.39 3.22 5.64
N GLN A 98 0.76 3.58 4.42
CA GLN A 98 -0.03 4.44 3.55
C GLN A 98 0.11 4.03 2.09
N THR A 99 -1.00 4.11 1.36
CA THR A 99 -1.04 4.04 -0.10
C THR A 99 -1.36 5.43 -0.66
N VAL A 100 -0.63 5.83 -1.69
CA VAL A 100 -0.93 7.02 -2.49
C VAL A 100 -1.17 6.58 -3.92
N LEU A 101 -2.33 6.92 -4.48
CA LEU A 101 -2.63 6.81 -5.89
C LEU A 101 -2.52 8.20 -6.49
N ALA A 102 -1.86 8.33 -7.63
CA ALA A 102 -1.74 9.59 -8.35
C ALA A 102 -2.04 9.36 -9.82
N SER A 103 -2.77 10.28 -10.44
CA SER A 103 -3.05 10.22 -11.87
C SER A 103 -3.02 11.62 -12.49
N ASN A 104 -2.71 11.65 -13.78
CA ASN A 104 -2.92 12.82 -14.64
C ASN A 104 -3.89 12.52 -15.81
N GLY A 105 -4.55 11.36 -15.79
CA GLY A 105 -5.40 10.87 -16.88
C GLY A 105 -4.68 10.06 -17.96
N ASN A 106 -3.37 10.22 -18.12
CA ASN A 106 -2.55 9.44 -19.06
C ASN A 106 -1.67 8.40 -18.35
N TYR A 107 -1.08 8.77 -17.22
CA TYR A 107 -0.27 7.93 -16.36
C TYR A 107 -0.89 7.83 -14.98
N SER A 108 -0.78 6.65 -14.38
CA SER A 108 -1.21 6.38 -13.02
C SER A 108 -0.07 5.77 -12.21
N PHE A 109 0.02 6.13 -10.94
CA PHE A 109 1.05 5.66 -10.04
C PHE A 109 0.47 5.13 -8.74
N VAL A 110 1.11 4.09 -8.23
CA VAL A 110 0.90 3.58 -6.88
C VAL A 110 2.17 3.81 -6.08
N LEU A 111 2.09 4.56 -4.98
CA LEU A 111 3.16 4.66 -3.99
C LEU A 111 2.71 3.98 -2.70
N LEU A 112 3.60 3.17 -2.13
CA LEU A 112 3.43 2.52 -0.84
C LEU A 112 4.46 3.10 0.13
N ASN A 113 4.01 3.57 1.29
CA ASN A 113 4.86 4.14 2.32
C ASN A 113 4.70 3.36 3.62
N TYR A 114 5.81 2.96 4.22
CA TYR A 114 5.84 2.21 5.47
C TYR A 114 6.44 3.05 6.59
N GLY A 115 5.68 3.19 7.68
CA GLY A 115 6.15 3.78 8.94
C GLY A 115 6.63 2.69 9.90
N CYS A 116 6.23 2.79 11.16
CA CYS A 116 6.48 1.73 12.14
C CYS A 116 5.53 0.55 11.89
N LEU A 117 6.06 -0.67 11.73
CA LEU A 117 5.28 -1.90 11.63
C LEU A 117 5.59 -2.80 12.83
N ALA A 118 4.56 -3.33 13.49
CA ALA A 118 4.75 -4.24 14.61
C ALA A 118 5.28 -5.60 14.14
N SER A 119 6.31 -6.13 14.83
CA SER A 119 6.96 -7.40 14.50
C SER A 119 6.23 -8.58 15.14
N LYS A 120 5.33 -9.24 14.41
CA LYS A 120 4.55 -10.41 14.84
C LYS A 120 4.46 -11.49 13.75
N LYS A 121 4.20 -12.75 14.15
CA LYS A 121 4.02 -13.90 13.24
C LYS A 121 2.68 -13.82 12.54
N VAL A 122 2.61 -13.02 11.49
CA VAL A 122 1.43 -12.90 10.62
C VAL A 122 1.82 -13.07 9.15
N SER A 123 0.91 -13.62 8.37
CA SER A 123 0.98 -13.57 6.91
C SER A 123 0.67 -12.14 6.47
N ILE A 124 1.46 -11.62 5.54
CA ILE A 124 1.34 -10.26 5.01
C ILE A 124 1.48 -10.37 3.50
N GLU A 125 0.61 -9.74 2.73
CA GLU A 125 0.84 -9.54 1.30
C GLU A 125 1.03 -8.04 1.03
N ALA A 126 2.09 -7.71 0.29
CA ALA A 126 2.39 -6.32 -0.08
C ALA A 126 2.66 -6.21 -1.59
N GLY A 127 1.92 -5.35 -2.29
CA GLY A 127 1.99 -5.19 -3.73
C GLY A 127 0.66 -4.76 -4.37
N TYR A 128 0.46 -5.13 -5.63
CA TYR A 128 -0.82 -5.02 -6.32
C TYR A 128 -1.03 -6.19 -7.29
N ASP A 129 -2.28 -6.47 -7.61
CA ASP A 129 -2.67 -7.48 -8.58
C ASP A 129 -3.96 -7.03 -9.28
N THR A 130 -3.95 -7.05 -10.60
CA THR A 130 -5.12 -6.68 -11.41
C THR A 130 -5.97 -7.90 -11.70
N ALA A 131 -7.20 -7.69 -12.17
CA ALA A 131 -8.08 -8.77 -12.56
C ALA A 131 -7.39 -9.74 -13.54
N PHE A 132 -7.50 -11.03 -13.27
CA PHE A 132 -6.84 -12.13 -13.97
C PHE A 132 -5.30 -12.05 -13.98
N SER A 133 -4.74 -11.20 -13.12
CA SER A 133 -3.31 -10.94 -12.99
C SER A 133 -2.62 -10.48 -14.27
N CYS A 134 -3.34 -9.72 -15.12
CA CYS A 134 -2.79 -9.13 -16.35
C CYS A 134 -1.56 -8.25 -16.06
N HIS A 135 -1.60 -7.51 -14.97
CA HIS A 135 -0.48 -6.78 -14.36
C HIS A 135 -0.47 -7.03 -12.86
N HIS A 136 0.70 -7.29 -12.30
CA HIS A 136 0.86 -7.53 -10.87
C HIS A 136 2.28 -7.24 -10.43
N PHE A 137 2.44 -6.92 -9.15
CA PHE A 137 3.72 -6.81 -8.50
C PHE A 137 3.61 -7.31 -7.06
N ASN A 138 4.53 -8.19 -6.67
CA ASN A 138 4.70 -8.63 -5.29
C ASN A 138 6.01 -8.05 -4.75
N ILE A 139 5.96 -7.42 -3.56
CA ILE A 139 7.18 -7.10 -2.84
C ILE A 139 7.74 -8.40 -2.27
N LEU A 140 8.71 -8.98 -2.99
CA LEU A 140 9.32 -10.28 -2.71
C LEU A 140 9.73 -10.42 -1.24
N GLY A 141 9.21 -11.43 -0.56
CA GLY A 141 9.50 -11.66 0.86
C GLY A 141 8.35 -11.29 1.80
N SER A 142 7.38 -10.49 1.35
CA SER A 142 6.25 -10.07 2.18
C SER A 142 5.38 -11.25 2.65
N PHE A 143 5.13 -12.23 1.76
CA PHE A 143 4.25 -13.38 2.06
C PHE A 143 4.85 -14.44 3.00
N PHE A 144 6.14 -14.78 2.85
CA PHE A 144 6.79 -15.95 3.48
C PHE A 144 6.96 -15.85 5.01
N ASP A 145 6.79 -16.91 5.78
CA ASP A 145 6.61 -16.92 7.25
C ASP A 145 7.64 -16.20 8.17
N ASP A 146 8.76 -15.67 7.66
CA ASP A 146 9.79 -15.00 8.47
C ASP A 146 9.48 -13.52 8.76
N ILE A 147 9.10 -13.23 10.01
CA ILE A 147 8.63 -11.90 10.48
C ILE A 147 9.66 -10.77 10.29
N VAL A 148 10.84 -10.94 10.88
CA VAL A 148 11.84 -9.86 11.00
C VAL A 148 12.36 -9.47 9.63
N PRO A 149 12.60 -10.42 8.70
CA PRO A 149 12.85 -10.09 7.31
C PRO A 149 11.75 -9.25 6.66
N LYS A 150 10.45 -9.56 6.85
CA LYS A 150 9.34 -8.78 6.24
C LYS A 150 9.30 -7.33 6.69
N VAL A 151 9.27 -7.09 8.00
CA VAL A 151 9.14 -5.73 8.52
C VAL A 151 10.33 -4.89 8.09
N LYS A 152 11.55 -5.45 8.15
CA LYS A 152 12.75 -4.78 7.65
C LYS A 152 12.72 -4.57 6.14
N LEU A 153 12.27 -5.55 5.37
CA LEU A 153 12.13 -5.44 3.92
C LEU A 153 11.18 -4.30 3.54
N LEU A 154 10.01 -4.20 4.17
CA LEU A 154 9.03 -3.17 3.83
C LEU A 154 9.49 -1.78 4.29
N THR A 155 10.09 -1.67 5.48
CA THR A 155 10.49 -0.38 6.08
C THR A 155 11.85 0.14 5.61
N LEU A 156 12.76 -0.74 5.21
CA LEU A 156 14.12 -0.40 4.76
C LEU A 156 14.33 -0.60 3.26
N GLY A 157 13.61 -1.54 2.65
CA GLY A 157 13.64 -1.75 1.20
C GLY A 157 12.90 -0.66 0.43
N SER A 158 13.23 -0.55 -0.86
CA SER A 158 12.67 0.46 -1.76
C SER A 158 13.14 0.21 -3.19
N ASN A 159 12.29 0.48 -4.19
CA ASN A 159 12.69 0.55 -5.60
C ASN A 159 13.01 1.97 -6.10
N VAL A 160 12.79 3.00 -5.27
CA VAL A 160 13.04 4.42 -5.59
C VAL A 160 14.13 5.05 -4.71
N ASN A 161 15.03 4.23 -4.18
CA ASN A 161 16.13 4.62 -3.28
C ASN A 161 15.71 5.52 -2.08
N ARG A 162 14.49 5.34 -1.56
CA ARG A 162 13.99 6.00 -0.34
C ARG A 162 13.44 4.94 0.59
N SER A 163 14.15 4.67 1.69
CA SER A 163 13.79 3.67 2.71
C SER A 163 12.28 3.68 3.00
N GLY A 164 11.63 2.53 2.90
CA GLY A 164 10.22 2.40 3.25
C GLY A 164 9.26 2.94 2.20
N ARG A 165 9.76 3.31 1.01
CA ARG A 165 8.93 3.79 -0.10
C ARG A 165 9.10 2.91 -1.33
N TRP A 166 7.96 2.57 -1.91
CA TRP A 166 7.87 1.83 -3.16
C TRP A 166 6.98 2.62 -4.12
N ALA A 167 7.36 2.74 -5.38
CA ALA A 167 6.57 3.46 -6.38
C ALA A 167 6.49 2.68 -7.69
N PHE A 168 5.30 2.61 -8.28
CA PHE A 168 5.03 1.84 -9.48
C PHE A 168 4.22 2.70 -10.45
N LEU A 169 4.65 2.73 -11.71
CA LEU A 169 3.79 3.12 -12.83
C LEU A 169 2.83 1.96 -13.10
N VAL A 170 1.53 2.23 -13.18
CA VAL A 170 0.46 1.23 -13.36
C VAL A 170 -0.51 1.63 -14.46
#